data_AF-A0A1J4V3V1-F1
#
_entry.id   AF-A0A1J4V3V1-F1
#
_cell.length_a   1.000
_cell.length_b   1.000
_cell.length_c   1.000
_cell.angle_alpha   90.00
_cell.angle_beta   90.00
_cell.angle_gamma   90.00
#
_symmetry.space_group_name_H-M   'P 1'
#
loop_
_entity.id
_entity.type
_entity.pdbx_description
1 polymer ?
#
loop_
_entity_poly.entity_id
_entity_poly.type
_entity_poly.pdbx_seq_one_letter_code
_entity_poly.pdbx_strand_id
1 'polypeptide(L)' 'MLNNHTYNLLLQATQEHKSLWRIKNTYKKDTDECAECVAFWEKMEKDKEGHVAELEALIKKHI' A
#
# COMPACT_ATOMS: atom_id res chain seq x y z
N MET A 1 1.75 19.34 17.69
CA MET A 1 2.72 18.50 16.97
C MET A 1 2.29 17.05 17.13
N LEU A 2 2.19 16.29 16.04
CA LEU A 2 1.94 14.85 16.15
C LEU A 2 3.12 14.19 16.89
N ASN A 3 2.84 13.19 17.72
CA ASN A 3 3.90 12.39 18.30
C ASN A 3 4.57 11.56 17.18
N ASN A 4 5.79 11.08 17.44
CA ASN A 4 6.55 10.30 16.47
C ASN A 4 5.78 9.07 15.98
N HIS A 5 4.96 8.45 16.83
CA HIS A 5 4.18 7.27 16.47
C HIS A 5 3.08 7.59 15.45
N THR A 6 2.23 8.59 15.71
CA THR A 6 1.17 9.01 14.77
C THR A 6 1.75 9.52 13.46
N TYR A 7 2.88 10.25 13.52
CA TYR A 7 3.59 10.68 12.32
C TYR A 7 4.08 9.48 11.49
N ASN A 8 4.69 8.48 12.12
CA ASN A 8 5.18 7.28 11.43
C ASN A 8 4.03 6.49 10.78
N LEU A 9 2.88 6.37 11.44
CA LEU A 9 1.70 5.72 10.87
C LEU A 9 1.19 6.43 9.61
N LEU A 10 1.04 7.76 9.67
CA LEU A 10 0.62 8.57 8.52
C LEU A 10 1.62 8.50 7.36
N LEU A 11 2.92 8.52 7.68
CA LEU A 11 3.98 8.38 6.70
C LEU A 11 3.90 7.01 6.01
N GLN A 12 3.75 5.93 6.78
CA GLN A 12 3.63 4.58 6.22
C GLN A 12 2.39 4.45 5.33
N ALA A 13 1.23 4.92 5.78
CA ALA A 13 -0.01 4.90 4.99
C ALA A 13 0.18 5.62 3.65
N THR A 14 0.85 6.77 3.66
CA THR A 14 1.17 7.52 2.44
C THR A 14 2.05 6.72 1.48
N GLN A 15 3.04 5.98 1.98
CA GLN A 15 3.90 5.14 1.13
C GLN A 15 3.13 3.97 0.54
N GLU A 16 2.26 3.32 1.33
CA GLU A 16 1.45 2.22 0.85
C GLU A 16 0.46 2.67 -0.23
N HIS A 17 -0.23 3.80 -0.05
CA HIS A 17 -1.10 4.36 -1.10
C HIS A 17 -0.33 4.65 -2.40
N LYS A 18 0.87 5.25 -2.31
CA LYS A 18 1.71 5.51 -3.49
C LYS A 18 2.11 4.23 -4.20
N SER A 19 2.53 3.22 -3.43
CA SER A 19 2.95 1.92 -3.97
C SER A 19 1.77 1.20 -4.62
N LEU A 20 0.62 1.16 -3.97
CA LEU A 20 -0.61 0.56 -4.48
C LEU A 20 -1.05 1.23 -5.79
N TRP A 21 -1.01 2.57 -5.86
CA TRP A 21 -1.32 3.28 -7.09
C TRP A 21 -0.41 2.88 -8.25
N ARG A 22 0.91 2.76 -8.01
CA ARG A 22 1.85 2.32 -9.05
C ARG A 22 1.57 0.88 -9.50
N ILE A 23 1.30 -0.04 -8.57
CA ILE A 23 0.95 -1.42 -8.93
C ILE A 23 -0.29 -1.45 -9.83
N LYS A 24 -1.34 -0.71 -9.45
CA LYS A 24 -2.61 -0.65 -10.20
C LYS A 24 -2.47 -0.01 -11.58
N ASN A 25 -1.64 1.04 -11.71
CA ASN A 25 -1.64 1.88 -12.90
C ASN A 25 -0.47 1.65 -13.84
N THR A 26 0.64 1.10 -13.35
CA THR A 26 1.88 0.89 -14.11
C THR A 26 2.33 -0.57 -14.05
N TYR A 27 2.70 -1.10 -12.88
CA TYR A 27 3.47 -2.36 -12.81
C TYR A 27 2.74 -3.58 -13.39
N LYS A 28 1.42 -3.70 -13.15
CA LYS A 28 0.63 -4.78 -13.75
C LYS A 28 0.53 -4.72 -15.28
N LYS A 29 0.70 -3.54 -15.88
CA LYS A 29 0.70 -3.37 -17.35
C LYS A 29 2.05 -3.69 -17.95
N ASP A 30 3.12 -3.49 -17.18
CA ASP A 30 4.51 -3.67 -17.60
C ASP A 30 5.00 -5.13 -17.46
N THR A 31 4.10 -6.09 -17.18
CA THR A 31 4.49 -7.50 -16.95
C THR A 31 4.73 -8.31 -18.22
N ASP A 32 4.55 -7.74 -19.42
CA ASP A 32 4.76 -8.40 -20.72
C ASP A 32 4.24 -9.86 -20.77
N GLU A 33 3.00 -10.07 -20.30
CA GLU A 33 2.30 -11.37 -20.28
C GLU A 33 2.97 -12.48 -19.41
N CYS A 34 3.96 -12.14 -18.58
CA CYS A 34 4.52 -13.04 -17.57
C CYS A 34 3.46 -13.39 -16.51
N ALA A 35 2.86 -14.58 -16.60
CA ALA A 35 1.80 -15.03 -15.70
C ALA A 35 2.22 -15.04 -14.22
N GLU A 36 3.46 -15.45 -13.92
CA GLU A 36 4.01 -15.43 -12.56
C GLU A 36 4.13 -14.00 -12.02
N CYS A 37 4.57 -13.06 -12.86
CA CYS A 37 4.73 -11.66 -12.52
C CYS A 37 3.37 -11.00 -12.26
N VAL A 38 2.36 -11.30 -13.10
CA VAL A 38 0.99 -10.84 -12.90
C VAL A 38 0.46 -11.32 -11.55
N ALA A 39 0.56 -12.63 -11.27
CA ALA A 39 0.11 -13.21 -10.02
C ALA A 39 0.81 -12.60 -8.79
N PHE A 40 2.11 -12.31 -8.90
CA PHE A 40 2.86 -11.61 -7.86
C PHE A 40 2.30 -10.20 -7.59
N TRP A 41 2.07 -9.41 -8.64
CA TRP A 41 1.56 -8.05 -8.48
C TRP A 41 0.11 -8.01 -7.99
N GLU A 42 -0.74 -8.95 -8.41
CA GLU A 42 -2.10 -9.11 -7.86
C GLU A 42 -2.08 -9.47 -6.37
N LYS A 43 -1.17 -10.36 -5.95
CA LYS A 43 -0.97 -10.66 -4.54
C LYS A 43 -0.51 -9.42 -3.77
N MET A 44 0.51 -8.73 -4.28
CA MET A 44 1.06 -7.55 -3.63
C MET A 44 0.05 -6.41 -3.51
N GLU A 45 -0.81 -6.23 -4.52
CA GLU A 45 -1.92 -5.28 -4.46
C GLU A 45 -2.87 -5.58 -3.30
N LYS A 46 -3.33 -6.84 -3.18
CA LYS A 46 -4.23 -7.26 -2.09
C LYS A 46 -3.59 -7.09 -0.71
N ASP A 47 -2.33 -7.51 -0.56
CA ASP A 47 -1.60 -7.37 0.70
C ASP A 47 -1.51 -5.89 1.11
N LYS A 48 -1.25 -4.99 0.15
CA LYS A 48 -1.16 -3.55 0.40
C LYS A 48 -2.51 -2.90 0.70
N GLU A 49 -3.59 -3.35 0.09
CA GLU A 49 -4.95 -2.92 0.46
C GLU A 49 -5.25 -3.27 1.93
N GLY A 50 -4.86 -4.47 2.37
CA GLY A 50 -4.94 -4.89 3.77
C GLY A 50 -4.14 -3.98 4.69
N HIS A 51 -2.86 -3.74 4.37
CA HIS A 51 -2.00 -2.86 5.17
C HIS A 51 -2.53 -1.43 5.26
N VAL A 52 -3.07 -0.88 4.16
CA VAL A 52 -3.69 0.45 4.17
C VAL A 52 -4.87 0.49 5.14
N ALA A 53 -5.75 -0.50 5.10
CA ALA A 53 -6.91 -0.57 5.99
C ALA A 53 -6.49 -0.67 7.48
N GLU A 54 -5.46 -1.46 7.79
CA GLU A 54 -4.90 -1.56 9.14
C GLU A 54 -4.27 -0.25 9.61
N LEU A 55 -3.48 0.40 8.75
CA LEU A 55 -2.86 1.68 9.04
C LEU A 55 -3.92 2.77 9.28
N GLU A 56 -4.96 2.83 8.45
CA GLU A 56 -6.08 3.76 8.65
C GLU A 56 -6.80 3.50 9.99
N ALA A 57 -7.01 2.24 10.36
CA ALA A 57 -7.62 1.88 11.63
C ALA A 57 -6.75 2.28 12.83
N LEU A 58 -5.43 2.14 12.73
CA LEU A 58 -4.49 2.59 13.77
C LEU A 58 -4.43 4.11 13.86
N ILE A 59 -4.36 4.81 12.72
CA ILE A 59 -4.34 6.27 12.66
C ILE A 59 -5.59 6.85 13.36
N LYS A 60 -6.78 6.29 13.08
CA LYS A 60 -8.05 6.71 13.73
C LYS A 60 -8.08 6.52 15.25
N LYS A 61 -7.25 5.63 15.81
CA LYS A 61 -7.14 5.44 17.26
C LYS A 61 -6.19 6.42 17.93
N HIS A 62 -5.37 7.13 17.15
CA HIS A 62 -4.28 7.97 17.62
C HIS A 62 -4.39 9.45 17.18
N ILE A 63 -5.51 9.81 16.55
CA ILE A 63 -5.95 11.19 16.21
C ILE A 63 -7.25 11.45 16.95
#